data_AF-A0A352VPT9-F1
#
_entry.id   AF-A0A352VPT9-F1
#
_cell.length_a   1.000
_cell.length_b   1.000
_cell.length_c   1.000
_cell.angle_alpha   90.00
_cell.angle_beta   90.00
_cell.angle_gamma   90.00
#
_symmetry.space_group_name_H-M   'P 1'
#
loop_
_entity.id
_entity.type
_entity.pdbx_description
1 polymer ?
#
loop_
_entity_poly.entity_id
_entity_poly.type
_entity_poly.pdbx_seq_one_letter_code
_entity_poly.pdbx_strand_id
1 'polypeptide(L)'
;MGQILGHIAGAQYTFCSVAAGEANPNSDNFEMTATTKAQLIAALNGGFEYCTGVYAGMTDAKGAGSVSFFGTPMAASAVLAFNSAHNYEHYG
;
A
#
# COMPACT_ATOMS: atom_id res chain seq x y z
N MET A 1 3.52 14.28 -14.28
CA MET A 1 2.17 13.88 -13.81
C MET A 1 2.01 12.39 -13.54
N GLY A 2 2.75 11.47 -14.17
CA GLY A 2 2.64 10.03 -13.88
C GLY A 2 3.31 9.55 -12.58
N GLN A 3 4.32 10.27 -12.11
CA GLN A 3 5.10 9.93 -10.90
C GLN A 3 4.20 9.71 -9.67
N ILE A 4 3.20 10.56 -9.46
CA ILE A 4 2.27 10.43 -8.33
C ILE A 4 1.45 9.14 -8.37
N LEU A 5 1.12 8.65 -9.56
CA LEU A 5 0.41 7.39 -9.73
C LEU A 5 1.34 6.20 -9.44
N GLY A 6 2.61 6.30 -9.85
CA GLY A 6 3.64 5.32 -9.47
C GLY A 6 3.89 5.30 -7.95
N HIS A 7 3.91 6.46 -7.31
CA HIS A 7 4.00 6.60 -5.85
C HIS A 7 2.82 5.90 -5.15
N ILE A 8 1.58 6.17 -5.57
CA ILE A 8 0.40 5.50 -5.00
C ILE A 8 0.50 3.98 -5.15
N ALA A 9 0.92 3.48 -6.31
CA ALA A 9 1.09 2.06 -6.55
C ALA A 9 2.11 1.42 -5.59
N GLY A 10 3.29 2.02 -5.43
CA GLY A 10 4.32 1.54 -4.50
C GLY A 10 3.91 1.66 -3.02
N ALA A 11 3.15 2.72 -2.69
CA ALA A 11 2.62 2.94 -1.35
C ALA A 11 1.60 1.86 -0.95
N GLN A 12 0.76 1.38 -1.88
CA GLN A 12 -0.15 0.25 -1.61
C GLN A 12 0.62 -0.96 -1.06
N TYR A 13 1.67 -1.38 -1.78
CA TYR A 13 2.48 -2.51 -1.34
C TYR A 13 3.13 -2.27 0.02
N THR A 14 3.70 -1.08 0.23
CA THR A 14 4.36 -0.72 1.49
C THR A 14 3.42 -0.78 2.69
N PHE A 15 2.26 -0.13 2.60
CA PHE A 15 1.35 -0.04 3.75
C PHE A 15 0.61 -1.34 4.01
N CYS A 16 0.15 -2.02 2.95
CA CYS A 16 -0.59 -3.27 3.10
C CYS A 16 0.32 -4.42 3.54
N SER A 17 1.61 -4.46 3.15
CA SER A 17 2.52 -5.49 3.65
C SER A 17 2.84 -5.31 5.13
N VAL A 18 3.00 -4.06 5.59
CA VAL A 18 3.16 -3.77 7.03
C VAL A 18 1.89 -4.19 7.79
N ALA A 19 0.71 -3.86 7.29
CA ALA A 19 -0.54 -4.27 7.92
C ALA A 19 -0.74 -5.80 7.94
N ALA A 20 -0.29 -6.49 6.89
CA ALA A 20 -0.29 -7.95 6.82
C ALA A 20 0.80 -8.59 7.71
N GLY A 21 1.79 -7.81 8.18
CA GLY A 21 2.91 -8.30 8.96
C GLY A 21 3.93 -9.10 8.14
N GLU A 22 4.04 -8.84 6.84
CA GLU A 22 4.93 -9.54 5.92
C GLU A 22 5.94 -8.61 5.24
N ALA A 23 6.95 -9.20 4.61
CA ALA A 23 7.89 -8.45 3.79
C ALA A 23 7.17 -7.84 2.57
N ASN A 24 7.54 -6.61 2.21
CA ASN A 24 6.98 -5.96 1.03
C ASN A 24 7.34 -6.79 -0.23
N PRO A 25 6.34 -7.30 -0.97
CA PRO A 25 6.60 -8.14 -2.15
C PRO A 25 7.03 -7.31 -3.38
N ASN A 26 6.90 -5.99 -3.34
CA ASN A 26 7.32 -5.10 -4.41
C ASN A 26 8.74 -4.57 -4.15
N SER A 27 9.65 -4.82 -5.09
CA SER A 27 11.00 -4.25 -5.11
C SER A 27 11.16 -3.06 -6.06
N ASP A 28 10.14 -2.75 -6.87
CA ASP A 28 10.23 -1.72 -7.90
C ASP A 28 9.87 -0.34 -7.35
N ASN A 29 10.65 0.67 -7.75
CA ASN A 29 10.30 2.06 -7.53
C ASN A 29 9.46 2.59 -8.71
N PHE A 30 8.16 2.29 -8.70
CA PHE A 30 7.25 2.66 -9.78
C PHE A 30 7.15 4.16 -10.03
N GLU A 31 7.38 5.00 -9.01
CA GLU A 31 7.46 6.45 -9.19
C GLU A 31 8.48 6.76 -10.29
N MET A 32 9.69 6.20 -10.20
CA MET A 32 10.75 6.43 -11.18
C MET A 32 10.66 5.54 -12.43
N THR A 33 10.22 4.29 -12.30
CA THR A 33 10.35 3.29 -13.37
C THR A 33 9.13 3.17 -14.29
N ALA A 34 7.92 3.50 -13.80
CA ALA A 34 6.70 3.45 -14.60
C ALA A 34 6.52 4.77 -15.38
N THR A 35 7.08 4.81 -16.60
CA THR A 35 7.16 6.05 -17.39
C THR A 35 6.06 6.17 -18.46
N THR A 36 5.34 5.09 -18.74
CA THR A 36 4.24 5.07 -19.72
C THR A 36 2.89 4.88 -19.04
N LYS A 37 1.81 5.33 -19.70
CA LYS A 37 0.42 5.13 -19.22
C LYS A 37 0.13 3.64 -18.93
N ALA A 38 0.57 2.74 -19.81
CA ALA A 38 0.33 1.31 -19.65
C ALA A 38 1.04 0.75 -18.41
N GLN A 39 2.30 1.13 -18.19
CA GLN A 39 3.05 0.74 -16.98
C GLN A 39 2.40 1.28 -15.71
N LEU A 40 1.96 2.54 -15.71
CA LEU A 40 1.30 3.15 -14.56
C LEU A 40 -0.02 2.45 -14.21
N ILE A 41 -0.84 2.12 -15.21
CA ILE A 41 -2.09 1.37 -15.00
C ILE A 41 -1.78 -0.02 -14.44
N ALA A 42 -0.79 -0.72 -14.98
CA ALA A 42 -0.39 -2.03 -14.48
C ALA A 42 0.10 -1.97 -13.02
N ALA A 43 0.94 -1.00 -12.68
CA ALA A 43 1.45 -0.80 -11.32
C ALA A 43 0.33 -0.48 -10.33
N LEU A 44 -0.58 0.43 -10.69
CA LEU A 44 -1.75 0.77 -9.86
C LEU A 44 -2.62 -0.47 -9.61
N ASN A 45 -2.98 -1.19 -10.67
CA ASN A 45 -3.81 -2.38 -10.54
C ASN A 45 -3.16 -3.42 -9.63
N GLY A 46 -1.86 -3.68 -9.79
CA GLY A 46 -1.12 -4.62 -8.95
C GLY A 46 -1.13 -4.20 -7.47
N GLY A 47 -0.87 -2.93 -7.18
CA GLY A 47 -0.90 -2.41 -5.80
C GLY A 47 -2.28 -2.54 -5.15
N PHE A 48 -3.34 -2.17 -5.86
CA PHE A 48 -4.71 -2.28 -5.35
C PHE A 48 -5.17 -3.74 -5.21
N GLU A 49 -4.80 -4.62 -6.13
CA GLU A 49 -5.10 -6.05 -6.04
C GLU A 49 -4.42 -6.68 -4.82
N TYR A 50 -3.15 -6.35 -4.57
CA TYR A 50 -2.44 -6.79 -3.38
C TYR A 50 -3.12 -6.33 -2.09
N CYS A 51 -3.44 -5.04 -1.97
CA CYS A 51 -4.18 -4.53 -0.82
C CYS A 51 -5.55 -5.18 -0.67
N THR A 52 -6.25 -5.45 -1.78
CA THR A 52 -7.54 -6.16 -1.75
C THR A 52 -7.41 -7.53 -1.10
N GLY A 53 -6.35 -8.28 -1.41
CA GLY A 53 -6.03 -9.55 -0.74
C GLY A 53 -5.78 -9.38 0.77
N VAL A 54 -5.02 -8.35 1.16
CA VAL A 54 -4.76 -8.04 2.58
C VAL A 54 -6.06 -7.71 3.31
N TYR A 55 -6.93 -6.87 2.73
CA TYR A 55 -8.23 -6.55 3.30
C TYR A 55 -9.13 -7.78 3.42
N ALA A 56 -9.17 -8.64 2.41
CA ALA A 56 -9.96 -9.88 2.44
C ALA A 56 -9.49 -10.86 3.53
N GLY A 57 -8.19 -10.87 3.83
CA GLY A 57 -7.60 -11.71 4.89
C GLY A 57 -7.58 -11.07 6.27
N MET A 58 -8.03 -9.81 6.40
CA MET A 58 -8.02 -9.06 7.66
C MET A 58 -9.22 -9.42 8.52
N THR A 59 -8.96 -9.70 9.79
CA THR A 59 -10.00 -9.95 10.81
C THR A 59 -9.83 -8.96 11.94
N ASP A 60 -10.84 -8.77 12.78
CA ASP A 60 -10.74 -7.86 13.94
C ASP A 60 -9.54 -8.20 14.83
N ALA A 61 -9.29 -9.50 15.06
CA ALA A 61 -8.15 -9.96 15.86
C ALA A 61 -6.80 -9.61 15.22
N LYS A 62 -6.66 -9.80 13.90
CA LYS A 62 -5.44 -9.40 13.18
C LYS A 62 -5.29 -7.88 13.13
N GLY A 63 -6.39 -7.17 12.90
CA GLY A 63 -6.44 -5.71 12.82
C GLY A 63 -6.05 -5.04 14.14
N ALA A 64 -6.40 -5.63 15.28
CA ALA A 64 -5.99 -5.17 16.61
C ALA A 64 -4.52 -5.53 16.95
N GLY A 65 -3.89 -6.41 16.17
CA GLY A 65 -2.49 -6.78 16.34
C GLY A 65 -1.54 -5.60 16.09
N SER A 66 -0.47 -5.51 16.89
CA SER A 66 0.54 -4.48 16.76
C SER A 66 1.56 -4.86 15.67
N VAL A 67 1.78 -3.95 14.72
CA VAL A 67 2.82 -4.01 13.68
C VAL A 67 3.78 -2.83 13.85
N SER A 68 5.01 -2.96 13.36
CA SER A 68 5.98 -1.85 13.35
C SER A 68 5.77 -0.99 12.11
N PHE A 69 5.20 0.20 12.29
CA PHE A 69 5.00 1.18 11.23
C PHE A 69 6.00 2.32 11.40
N PHE A 70 6.98 2.39 10.49
CA PHE A 70 8.10 3.35 10.56
C PHE A 70 8.82 3.37 11.92
N GLY A 71 9.02 2.18 12.50
CA GLY A 71 9.66 2.02 13.81
C GLY A 71 8.75 2.30 15.01
N THR A 72 7.49 2.66 14.78
CA THR A 72 6.50 2.90 15.83
C THR A 72 5.47 1.77 15.87
N PRO A 73 5.18 1.17 17.03
CA PRO A 73 4.10 0.20 17.16
C PRO A 73 2.74 0.83 16.82
N MET A 74 1.98 0.19 15.94
CA MET A 74 0.65 0.63 15.50
C MET A 74 -0.26 -0.58 15.26
N ALA A 75 -1.56 -0.44 15.49
CA ALA A 75 -2.51 -1.48 15.11
C ALA A 75 -2.51 -1.68 13.59
N ALA A 76 -2.56 -2.92 13.10
CA ALA A 76 -2.60 -3.21 11.66
C ALA A 76 -3.76 -2.49 10.94
N SER A 77 -4.93 -2.39 11.60
CA SER A 77 -6.07 -1.64 11.08
C SER A 77 -5.81 -0.14 10.95
N ALA A 78 -5.01 0.44 11.85
CA ALA A 78 -4.63 1.85 11.78
C ALA A 78 -3.67 2.13 10.62
N VAL A 79 -2.78 1.18 10.27
CA VAL A 79 -1.94 1.27 9.06
C VAL A 79 -2.80 1.23 7.79
N LEU A 80 -3.83 0.38 7.75
CA LEU A 80 -4.78 0.34 6.63
C LEU A 80 -5.59 1.65 6.52
N ALA A 81 -6.02 2.21 7.64
CA ALA A 81 -6.68 3.52 7.67
C ALA A 81 -5.74 4.63 7.17
N PHE A 82 -4.46 4.59 7.54
CA PHE A 82 -3.44 5.51 7.03
C PHE A 82 -3.28 5.39 5.52
N ASN A 83 -3.20 4.17 4.97
CA ASN A 83 -3.15 3.96 3.52
C ASN A 83 -4.36 4.59 2.80
N SER A 84 -5.56 4.44 3.37
CA SER A 84 -6.75 5.08 2.81
C SER A 84 -6.64 6.61 2.81
N ALA A 85 -6.26 7.21 3.94
CA ALA A 85 -6.07 8.67 4.05
C ALA A 85 -4.99 9.19 3.09
N HIS A 86 -3.87 8.47 2.99
CA HIS A 86 -2.79 8.77 2.06
C HIS A 86 -3.26 8.76 0.60
N ASN A 87 -4.07 7.77 0.20
CA ASN A 87 -4.64 7.73 -1.14
C ASN A 87 -5.53 8.96 -1.40
N TYR A 88 -6.37 9.34 -0.44
CA TYR A 88 -7.21 10.53 -0.56
C TYR A 88 -6.38 11.81 -0.76
N GLU A 89 -5.27 11.97 -0.03
CA GLU A 89 -4.35 13.12 -0.18
C GLU A 89 -3.85 13.28 -1.63
N HIS A 90 -3.60 12.17 -2.32
CA HIS A 90 -3.06 12.19 -3.68
C HIS A 90 -4.13 12.22 -4.79
N TYR A 91 -5.37 11.85 -4.48
CA TYR A 91 -6.48 11.91 -5.43
C TYR A 91 -7.24 13.26 -5.40
N GLY A 92 -7.21 13.98 -4.28
CA GLY A 92 -7.89 15.28 -4.11
C GLY A 92 -9.34 15.15 -3.66
#